data_AF-A0A2N1TRH2-F1
#
_entry.id   AF-A0A2N1TRH2-F1
#
_cell.length_a   1.000
_cell.length_b   1.000
_cell.length_c   1.000
_cell.angle_alpha   90.00
_cell.angle_beta   90.00
_cell.angle_gamma   90.00
#
_symmetry.space_group_name_H-M   'P 1'
#
loop_
_entity.id
_entity.type
_entity.pdbx_description
1 polymer ?
#
loop_
_entity_poly.entity_id
_entity_poly.type
_entity_poly.pdbx_seq_one_letter_code
_entity_poly.pdbx_strand_id
1 'polypeptide(L)'
;MSYAVVQDMVDRFGAAELIQLTDRSEVPTGTYDSDLIEQALSDAEAEINAYLASRYALPLAEVPETLVRLTCNIARYQLYGSSLTEEVTKRYNDAIAFLKNVSRGDA
;
A
#
# COMPACT_ATOMS: atom_id res chain seq x y z
N MET A 1 8.47 2.64 11.69
CA MET A 1 7.22 1.96 12.09
C MET A 1 6.41 1.83 10.84
N SER A 2 5.88 0.63 10.59
CA SER A 2 5.08 0.36 9.43
C SER A 2 3.66 0.90 9.62
N TYR A 3 3.06 1.46 8.55
CA TYR A 3 1.70 1.98 8.55
C TYR A 3 0.66 0.89 8.35
N ALA A 4 1.03 -0.24 7.74
CA ALA A 4 0.12 -1.36 7.52
C ALA A 4 0.92 -2.66 7.46
N VAL A 5 0.35 -3.74 7.99
CA VAL A 5 0.98 -5.06 7.99
C VAL A 5 0.38 -5.97 6.92
N VAL A 6 1.03 -7.12 6.66
CA VAL A 6 0.52 -8.14 5.72
C VAL A 6 -0.91 -8.56 6.05
N GLN A 7 -1.26 -8.65 7.34
CA GLN A 7 -2.62 -9.00 7.76
C GLN A 7 -3.66 -7.97 7.29
N ASP A 8 -3.33 -6.67 7.26
CA ASP A 8 -4.24 -5.64 6.75
C ASP A 8 -4.53 -5.83 5.26
N MET A 9 -3.55 -6.31 4.49
CA MET A 9 -3.74 -6.65 3.08
C MET A 9 -4.64 -7.87 2.93
N VAL A 10 -4.43 -8.91 3.76
CA VAL A 10 -5.24 -10.14 3.76
C VAL A 10 -6.68 -9.84 4.13
N ASP A 11 -6.92 -9.03 5.16
CA ASP A 11 -8.25 -8.70 5.65
C ASP A 11 -9.03 -7.82 4.65
N ARG A 12 -8.33 -6.99 3.86
CA ARG A 12 -8.95 -6.07 2.89
C ARG A 12 -9.18 -6.68 1.51
N PHE A 13 -8.23 -7.47 1.00
CA PHE A 13 -8.22 -7.97 -0.39
C PHE A 13 -8.38 -9.49 -0.48
N GLY A 14 -8.18 -10.20 0.64
CA GLY A 14 -8.25 -11.65 0.69
C GLY A 14 -6.94 -12.32 0.26
N ALA A 15 -6.65 -13.46 0.89
CA ALA A 15 -5.45 -14.24 0.59
C ALA A 15 -5.41 -14.72 -0.87
N ALA A 16 -6.55 -15.03 -1.48
CA ALA A 16 -6.61 -15.52 -2.85
C ALA A 16 -6.08 -14.51 -3.88
N GLU A 17 -6.42 -13.23 -3.72
CA GLU A 17 -5.90 -12.17 -4.59
C GLU A 17 -4.39 -11.99 -4.37
N LEU A 18 -3.95 -11.96 -3.10
CA LEU A 18 -2.53 -11.81 -2.79
C LEU A 18 -1.69 -12.96 -3.32
N ILE A 19 -2.17 -14.20 -3.25
CA ILE A 19 -1.52 -15.37 -3.87
C ILE A 19 -1.35 -15.12 -5.36
N GLN A 20 -2.40 -14.71 -6.09
CA GLN A 20 -2.30 -14.46 -7.53
C GLN A 20 -1.28 -13.37 -7.89
N LEU A 21 -1.12 -12.36 -7.03
CA LEU A 21 -0.20 -11.25 -7.27
C LEU A 21 1.25 -11.55 -6.90
N THR A 22 1.46 -12.44 -5.93
CA THR A 22 2.76 -12.65 -5.27
C THR A 22 3.37 -14.04 -5.49
N ASP A 23 2.58 -15.06 -5.82
CA ASP A 23 3.04 -16.42 -6.15
C ASP A 23 3.66 -16.45 -7.55
N ARG A 24 4.82 -15.79 -7.68
CA ARG A 24 5.60 -15.62 -8.92
C ARG A 24 6.71 -16.68 -9.06
N SER A 25 6.74 -17.68 -8.19
CA SER A 25 7.72 -18.75 -8.21
C SER A 25 7.49 -19.70 -9.39
N GLU A 26 8.57 -20.35 -9.87
CA GLU A 26 8.48 -21.34 -10.97
C GLU A 26 7.53 -22.50 -10.64
N VAL A 27 7.41 -22.84 -9.36
CA VAL A 27 6.41 -23.76 -8.83
C VAL A 27 5.44 -22.95 -7.97
N PRO A 28 4.14 -22.87 -8.33
CA PRO A 28 3.14 -22.20 -7.51
C PRO A 28 3.08 -22.86 -6.14
N THR A 29 3.29 -22.07 -5.10
CA THR A 29 3.23 -22.53 -3.70
C THR A 29 1.78 -22.60 -3.20
N GLY A 30 0.86 -21.88 -3.85
CA GLY A 30 -0.52 -21.73 -3.39
C GLY A 30 -0.65 -20.89 -2.13
N THR A 31 0.43 -20.20 -1.75
CA THR A 31 0.51 -19.27 -0.62
C THR A 31 1.02 -17.93 -1.10
N TYR A 32 0.60 -16.84 -0.45
CA TYR A 32 1.12 -15.52 -0.80
C TYR A 32 2.54 -15.39 -0.27
N ASP A 33 3.38 -14.67 -1.01
CA ASP A 33 4.73 -14.34 -0.57
C ASP A 33 4.66 -13.13 0.37
N SER A 34 4.83 -13.37 1.67
CA SER A 34 4.81 -12.34 2.69
C SER A 34 5.92 -11.31 2.50
N ASP A 35 7.09 -11.72 2.02
CA ASP A 35 8.26 -10.85 1.89
C ASP A 35 8.03 -9.85 0.75
N LEU A 36 7.42 -10.30 -0.36
CA LEU A 36 7.00 -9.40 -1.44
C LEU A 36 5.92 -8.40 -1.00
N ILE A 37 4.98 -8.82 -0.17
CA ILE A 37 3.94 -7.93 0.37
C ILE A 37 4.55 -6.91 1.32
N GLU A 38 5.44 -7.35 2.22
CA GLU A 38 6.16 -6.46 3.14
C GLU A 38 7.02 -5.44 2.39
N GLN A 39 7.68 -5.85 1.30
CA GLN A 39 8.43 -4.94 0.44
C GLN A 39 7.51 -3.88 -0.18
N ALA A 40 6.38 -4.30 -0.78
CA ALA A 40 5.42 -3.36 -1.37
C ALA A 40 4.80 -2.40 -0.33
N LEU A 41 4.57 -2.88 0.90
CA LEU A 41 4.12 -2.04 2.02
C LEU A 41 5.20 -1.02 2.41
N SER A 42 6.46 -1.45 2.54
CA SER A 42 7.59 -0.56 2.84
C SER A 42 7.78 0.53 1.77
N ASP A 43 7.67 0.16 0.49
CA ASP A 43 7.76 1.12 -0.62
C ASP A 43 6.60 2.12 -0.62
N ALA A 44 5.37 1.65 -0.36
CA ALA A 44 4.20 2.50 -0.19
C ALA A 44 4.33 3.48 0.99
N GLU A 45 4.90 3.03 2.11
CA GLU A 45 5.17 3.87 3.28
C GLU A 45 6.20 4.95 2.99
N ALA A 46 7.29 4.60 2.31
CA ALA A 46 8.31 5.56 1.89
C ALA A 46 7.70 6.66 1.01
N GLU A 47 6.80 6.28 0.09
CA GLU A 47 6.07 7.22 -0.74
C GLU A 47 5.16 8.14 0.08
N ILE A 48 4.34 7.60 0.99
CA ILE A 48 3.47 8.39 1.89
C ILE A 48 4.32 9.35 2.73
N ASN A 49 5.42 8.86 3.28
CA ASN A 49 6.35 9.65 4.09
C ASN A 49 6.92 10.84 3.32
N ALA A 50 7.24 10.68 2.04
CA ALA A 50 7.73 11.78 1.21
C ALA A 50 6.71 12.94 1.11
N TYR A 51 5.41 12.63 1.04
CA TYR A 51 4.36 13.66 1.04
C TYR A 51 4.17 14.29 2.42
N LEU A 52 4.18 13.48 3.48
CA LEU A 52 3.95 13.94 4.85
C LEU A 52 5.14 14.73 5.42
N ALA A 53 6.38 14.41 5.02
CA ALA A 53 7.60 15.05 5.51
C ALA A 53 7.64 16.57 5.27
N SER A 54 6.84 17.07 4.33
CA SER A 54 6.70 18.52 4.09
C SER A 54 6.02 19.28 5.24
N ARG A 55 5.21 18.59 6.06
CA ARG A 55 4.36 19.21 7.08
C ARG A 55 4.43 18.57 8.46
N TYR A 56 4.67 17.26 8.52
CA TYR A 56 4.66 16.48 9.76
C TYR A 56 6.08 16.04 10.11
N ALA A 57 6.39 16.06 11.41
CA ALA A 57 7.59 15.43 11.92
C ALA A 57 7.43 13.90 11.88
N LEU A 58 8.39 13.22 11.24
CA LEU A 58 8.43 11.76 11.16
C LEU A 58 9.45 11.21 12.18
N PRO A 59 9.18 10.06 12.83
CA PRO A 59 8.00 9.21 12.66
C PRO A 59 6.74 9.78 13.34
N LEU A 60 5.56 9.51 12.76
CA LEU A 60 4.28 9.87 13.37
C LEU A 60 4.10 9.16 14.72
N ALA A 61 3.52 9.86 15.70
CA ALA A 61 3.24 9.29 17.03
C ALA A 61 2.07 8.31 17.00
N GLU A 62 1.04 8.60 16.20
CA GLU A 62 -0.11 7.73 15.95
C GLU A 62 -0.35 7.65 14.45
N VAL A 63 -0.64 6.44 13.96
CA VAL A 63 -0.97 6.19 12.55
C VAL A 63 -2.49 6.14 12.42
N PRO A 64 -3.14 7.12 11.77
CA PRO A 64 -4.57 7.07 11.53
C PRO A 64 -4.93 5.88 10.64
N GLU A 65 -6.11 5.29 10.85
CA GLU A 65 -6.62 4.18 10.03
C GLU A 65 -6.69 4.55 8.53
N THR A 66 -6.87 5.83 8.22
CA THR A 66 -6.80 6.35 6.85
C THR A 66 -5.43 6.08 6.21
N LEU A 67 -4.33 6.28 6.92
CA LEU A 67 -2.99 5.99 6.40
C LEU A 67 -2.78 4.49 6.18
N VAL A 68 -3.30 3.64 7.07
CA VAL A 68 -3.30 2.18 6.89
C VAL A 68 -3.97 1.82 5.55
N ARG A 69 -5.19 2.33 5.32
CA ARG A 69 -5.95 2.10 4.08
C ARG A 69 -5.22 2.61 2.84
N LEU A 70 -4.61 3.79 2.90
CA LEU A 70 -3.86 4.36 1.78
C LEU A 70 -2.61 3.53 1.47
N THR A 71 -1.88 3.10 2.50
CA THR A 71 -0.70 2.24 2.37
C THR A 71 -1.06 0.93 1.69
N CYS A 72 -2.14 0.26 2.13
CA CYS A 72 -2.62 -0.96 1.50
C CYS A 72 -2.99 -0.77 0.02
N ASN A 73 -3.65 0.34 -0.34
CA ASN A 73 -4.04 0.61 -1.73
C ASN A 73 -2.83 0.88 -2.63
N ILE A 74 -1.83 1.61 -2.12
CA ILE A 74 -0.59 1.89 -2.87
C ILE A 74 0.22 0.59 -3.02
N ALA A 75 0.39 -0.18 -1.95
CA ALA A 75 1.07 -1.48 -1.99
C ALA A 75 0.38 -2.43 -2.98
N ARG A 76 -0.97 -2.51 -2.96
CA ARG A 76 -1.74 -3.29 -3.94
C ARG A 76 -1.44 -2.86 -5.37
N TYR A 77 -1.43 -1.56 -5.65
CA TYR A 77 -1.09 -1.04 -6.98
C TYR A 77 0.32 -1.48 -7.42
N GLN A 78 1.30 -1.42 -6.53
CA GLN A 78 2.67 -1.87 -6.83
C GLN A 78 2.74 -3.38 -7.11
N LEU A 79 1.98 -4.19 -6.36
CA LEU A 79 1.91 -5.65 -6.56
C LEU A 79 1.27 -6.04 -7.91
N TYR A 80 0.28 -5.29 -8.40
CA TYR A 80 -0.34 -5.53 -9.71
C TYR A 80 0.62 -5.29 -10.89
N GLY A 81 1.65 -4.45 -10.71
CA GLY A 81 2.69 -4.22 -11.71
C GLY A 81 2.15 -3.89 -13.10
N SER A 82 2.28 -4.81 -14.06
CA SER A 82 1.83 -4.66 -15.45
C SER A 82 0.38 -5.08 -15.71
N SER A 83 -0.28 -5.74 -14.75
CA SER A 83 -1.64 -6.26 -14.89
C SER A 83 -2.68 -5.35 -14.21
N LEU A 84 -2.44 -4.03 -14.26
CA LEU A 84 -3.28 -3.04 -13.59
C LEU A 84 -4.70 -3.03 -14.14
N THR A 85 -5.67 -3.08 -13.23
CA THR A 85 -7.07 -2.83 -13.55
C THR A 85 -7.39 -1.34 -13.40
N GLU A 86 -8.43 -0.88 -14.09
CA GLU A 86 -8.90 0.51 -13.96
C GLU A 86 -9.27 0.84 -12.51
N GLU A 87 -9.86 -0.12 -11.77
CA GLU A 87 -10.23 0.07 -10.37
C GLU A 87 -9.00 0.29 -9.48
N VAL A 88 -7.98 -0.58 -9.59
CA VAL A 88 -6.75 -0.46 -8.78
C VAL A 88 -6.02 0.85 -9.08
N THR A 89 -5.94 1.21 -10.37
CA THR A 89 -5.33 2.49 -10.82
C THR A 89 -6.10 3.69 -10.27
N LYS A 90 -7.44 3.64 -10.29
CA LYS A 90 -8.28 4.71 -9.73
C LYS A 90 -8.06 4.87 -8.22
N ARG A 91 -8.04 3.75 -7.47
CA ARG A 91 -7.80 3.78 -6.02
C ARG A 91 -6.43 4.33 -5.66
N TYR A 92 -5.41 4.01 -6.44
CA TYR A 92 -4.08 4.59 -6.31
C TYR A 92 -4.10 6.09 -6.57
N ASN A 93 -4.70 6.54 -7.68
CA ASN A 93 -4.80 7.96 -8.00
C ASN A 93 -5.56 8.76 -6.94
N ASP A 94 -6.66 8.21 -6.41
CA ASP A 94 -7.41 8.82 -5.31
C ASP A 94 -6.56 8.94 -4.04
N ALA A 95 -5.74 7.92 -3.74
CA ALA A 95 -4.81 7.94 -2.61
C ALA A 95 -3.74 9.03 -2.75
N ILE A 96 -3.12 9.12 -3.93
CA ILE A 96 -2.12 10.17 -4.23
C ILE A 96 -2.75 11.57 -4.19
N ALA A 97 -3.97 11.72 -4.71
CA ALA A 97 -4.68 12.99 -4.65
C ALA A 97 -4.95 13.43 -3.20
N PHE A 98 -5.35 12.50 -2.34
CA PHE A 98 -5.53 12.77 -0.91
C PHE A 98 -4.21 13.19 -0.25
N LEU A 99 -3.11 12.46 -0.48
CA LEU A 99 -1.79 12.79 0.08
C LEU A 99 -1.29 14.17 -0.38
N LYS A 100 -1.54 14.54 -1.63
CA LYS A 100 -1.25 15.89 -2.16
C LYS A 100 -2.08 16.97 -1.47
N ASN A 101 -3.35 16.71 -1.17
CA ASN A 101 -4.18 17.67 -0.43
C ASN A 101 -3.68 17.84 1.02
N VAL A 102 -3.30 16.73 1.67
CA VAL A 102 -2.71 16.76 3.02
C VAL A 102 -1.39 17.54 3.04
N SER A 103 -0.50 17.32 2.07
CA SER A 103 0.77 18.04 1.99
C SER A 103 0.60 19.54 1.71
N ARG A 104 -0.46 19.92 0.99
CA ARG A 104 -0.85 21.32 0.76
C ARG A 104 -1.60 21.96 1.92
N GLY A 105 -2.26 21.16 2.77
CA GLY A 105 -3.09 21.61 3.89
C GLY A 105 -4.54 21.87 3.59
N ASP A 106 -5.03 21.30 2.51
CA ASP A 106 -6.40 21.44 2.05
C ASP A 106 -7.30 20.31 2.62
N ALA A 107 -6.86 19.62 3.68
CA ALA A 107 -7.47 18.42 4.27
C ALA A 107 -7.98 18.65 5.70
#